data_AF-R7J0B9-F1
#
_entry.id   AF-R7J0B9-F1
#
_cell.length_a   1.000
_cell.length_b   1.000
_cell.length_c   1.000
_cell.angle_alpha   90.00
_cell.angle_beta   90.00
_cell.angle_gamma   90.00
#
_symmetry.space_group_name_H-M   'P 1'
#
loop_
_entity.id
_entity.type
_entity.pdbx_description
1 polymer ?
#
loop_
_entity_poly.entity_id
_entity_poly.type
_entity_poly.pdbx_seq_one_letter_code
_entity_poly.pdbx_strand_id
1 'polypeptide(L)'
;MPETEEVKSKRDATLERLRGKYPEEQFDDDEQLFGRINDDYDQYDKELAGYQEREGKFSDMFTSDPRSARLMMSWKDGDDPAIALIRLYGDDIKDAIDDPEKQEAIAEANKEYMERVAQEKQYEEEYSANLSESLNLLEKAQQERGLSDEQIDDAMAWLIGVAKDAMMGKFSPETIEMAIKAQNYDNDVAQAGEEGEVRGKNAKVTETLRKPSKGDGTAQLDGKNGGGRRKAPMPDMGAIDRYADGNLSIFERGGEKRTPIKR
;
A
#
# COMPACT_ATOMS: atom_id res chain seq x y z
N MET A 1 9.82 50.53 -41.79
CA MET A 1 10.80 49.70 -41.06
C MET A 1 10.44 48.26 -41.34
N PRO A 2 11.34 47.41 -41.86
CA PRO A 2 11.00 46.01 -42.07
C PRO A 2 11.00 45.30 -40.71
N GLU A 3 9.93 44.54 -40.44
CA GLU A 3 9.87 43.61 -39.31
C GLU A 3 10.91 42.50 -39.55
N THR A 4 11.93 42.46 -38.69
CA THR A 4 12.83 41.30 -38.60
C THR A 4 12.06 40.17 -37.91
N GLU A 5 11.57 39.21 -38.69
CA GLU A 5 11.16 37.90 -38.16
C GLU A 5 12.38 37.27 -37.47
N GLU A 6 12.33 37.13 -36.14
CA GLU A 6 13.26 36.28 -35.41
C GLU A 6 13.05 34.83 -35.85
N VAL A 7 13.90 34.36 -36.75
CA VAL A 7 13.89 32.97 -37.18
C VAL A 7 14.37 32.11 -36.01
N LYS A 8 13.44 31.46 -35.30
CA LYS A 8 13.72 30.51 -34.23
C LYS A 8 14.77 29.49 -34.68
N SER A 9 15.79 29.25 -33.86
CA SER A 9 16.78 28.21 -34.14
C SER A 9 16.13 26.83 -34.12
N LYS A 10 16.67 25.88 -34.91
CA LYS A 10 16.25 24.47 -34.85
C LYS A 10 16.38 23.89 -33.45
N ARG A 11 17.36 24.37 -32.67
CA ARG A 11 17.54 23.98 -31.28
C ARG A 11 16.39 24.46 -30.40
N ASP A 12 15.98 25.71 -30.56
CA ASP A 12 14.88 26.30 -29.79
C ASP A 12 13.55 25.60 -30.09
N ALA A 13 13.31 25.25 -31.35
CA ALA A 13 12.14 24.48 -31.75
C ALA A 13 12.11 23.07 -31.12
N THR A 14 13.26 22.40 -31.02
CA THR A 14 13.37 21.09 -30.35
C THR A 14 13.15 21.19 -28.85
N LEU A 15 13.73 22.22 -28.21
CA LEU A 15 13.53 22.50 -26.78
C LEU A 15 12.07 22.82 -26.45
N GLU A 16 11.39 23.57 -27.31
CA GLU A 16 9.96 23.88 -27.16
C GLU A 16 9.10 22.60 -27.21
N ARG A 17 9.38 21.68 -28.14
CA ARG A 17 8.71 20.37 -28.23
C ARG A 17 8.96 19.52 -26.97
N LEU A 18 10.20 19.44 -26.52
CA LEU A 18 10.57 18.61 -25.37
C LEU A 18 10.01 19.16 -24.07
N ARG A 19 10.05 20.46 -23.83
CA ARG A 19 9.40 21.10 -22.68
C ARG A 19 7.88 20.94 -22.70
N GLY A 20 7.28 20.87 -23.90
CA GLY A 20 5.85 20.55 -24.05
C GLY A 20 5.52 19.10 -23.70
N LYS A 21 6.39 18.14 -24.05
CA LYS A 21 6.21 16.70 -23.76
C LYS A 21 6.62 16.33 -22.34
N TYR A 22 7.63 17.01 -21.79
CA TYR A 22 8.25 16.79 -20.49
C TYR A 22 8.37 18.12 -19.72
N PRO A 23 7.27 18.61 -19.11
CA PRO A 23 7.25 19.92 -18.45
C PRO A 23 8.10 19.99 -17.17
N GLU A 24 8.34 18.86 -16.53
CA GLU A 24 9.07 18.73 -15.26
C GLU A 24 10.59 18.61 -15.43
N GLU A 25 11.08 18.48 -16.67
CA GLU A 25 12.50 18.29 -16.96
C GLU A 25 13.18 19.59 -17.38
N GLN A 26 14.37 19.80 -16.85
CA GLN A 26 15.23 20.91 -17.23
C GLN A 26 16.14 20.44 -18.37
N PHE A 27 16.33 21.29 -19.37
CA PHE A 27 17.15 20.99 -20.56
C PHE A 27 18.24 22.08 -20.66
N ASP A 28 18.99 22.22 -19.57
CA ASP A 28 19.93 23.32 -19.37
C ASP A 28 21.28 23.08 -20.04
N ASP A 29 21.63 21.81 -20.27
CA ASP A 29 22.83 21.40 -20.97
C ASP A 29 22.53 20.45 -22.16
N ASP A 30 23.54 20.26 -23.00
CA ASP A 30 23.44 19.40 -24.19
C ASP A 30 23.30 17.92 -23.83
N GLU A 31 23.84 17.48 -22.70
CA GLU A 31 23.81 16.08 -22.28
C GLU A 31 22.39 15.64 -21.90
N GLN A 32 21.67 16.46 -21.14
CA GLN A 32 20.27 16.24 -20.79
C GLN A 32 19.36 16.33 -22.02
N LEU A 33 19.61 17.31 -22.90
CA LEU A 33 18.87 17.48 -24.15
C LEU A 33 19.02 16.26 -25.07
N PHE A 34 20.26 15.87 -25.38
CA PHE A 34 20.51 14.73 -26.27
C PHE A 34 20.22 13.38 -25.61
N GLY A 35 20.39 13.27 -24.29
CA GLY A 35 20.01 12.09 -23.52
C GLY A 35 18.51 11.79 -23.62
N ARG A 36 17.66 12.77 -23.33
CA ARG A 36 16.20 12.61 -23.46
C ARG A 36 15.77 12.34 -24.90
N ILE A 37 16.42 12.98 -25.88
CA ILE A 37 16.13 12.72 -27.30
C ILE A 37 16.46 11.26 -27.66
N ASN A 38 17.60 10.72 -27.20
CA ASN A 38 17.96 9.34 -27.45
C ASN A 38 17.00 8.37 -26.74
N ASP A 39 16.61 8.65 -25.49
CA ASP A 39 15.61 7.85 -24.77
C ASP A 39 14.27 7.80 -25.54
N ASP A 40 13.83 8.94 -26.09
CA ASP A 40 12.63 9.03 -26.91
C ASP A 40 12.75 8.18 -28.18
N TYR A 41 13.91 8.22 -28.86
CA TYR A 41 14.16 7.39 -30.03
C TYR A 41 14.17 5.90 -29.69
N ASP A 42 14.87 5.50 -28.63
CA ASP A 42 14.90 4.11 -28.15
C ASP A 42 13.49 3.62 -27.78
N GLN A 43 12.68 4.48 -27.16
CA GLN A 43 11.29 4.17 -26.85
C GLN A 43 10.47 3.99 -28.13
N TYR A 44 10.58 4.92 -29.09
CA TYR A 44 9.86 4.81 -30.35
C TYR A 44 10.27 3.57 -31.15
N ASP A 45 11.55 3.22 -31.16
CA ASP A 45 12.04 2.02 -31.83
C ASP A 45 11.46 0.76 -31.18
N LYS A 46 11.41 0.71 -29.84
CA LYS A 46 10.75 -0.39 -29.11
C LYS A 46 9.25 -0.47 -29.41
N GLU A 47 8.55 0.66 -29.36
CA GLU A 47 7.12 0.71 -29.65
C GLU A 47 6.84 0.30 -31.09
N LEU A 48 7.62 0.80 -32.05
CA LEU A 48 7.52 0.48 -33.47
C LEU A 48 7.78 -1.01 -33.73
N ALA A 49 8.83 -1.57 -33.15
CA ALA A 49 9.10 -3.00 -33.23
C ALA A 49 7.92 -3.81 -32.68
N GLY A 50 7.34 -3.37 -31.56
CA GLY A 50 6.14 -3.97 -30.98
C GLY A 50 4.90 -3.83 -31.88
N TYR A 51 4.72 -2.70 -32.57
CA TYR A 51 3.65 -2.52 -33.55
C TYR A 51 3.82 -3.45 -34.74
N GLN A 52 5.04 -3.53 -35.30
CA GLN A 52 5.37 -4.41 -36.42
C GLN A 52 5.17 -5.88 -36.05
N GLU A 53 5.53 -6.29 -34.83
CA GLU A 53 5.29 -7.66 -34.38
C GLU A 53 3.79 -7.96 -34.28
N ARG A 54 2.99 -7.06 -33.68
CA ARG A 54 1.54 -7.24 -33.57
C ARG A 54 0.88 -7.24 -34.95
N GLU A 55 1.24 -6.28 -35.80
CA GLU A 55 0.74 -6.19 -37.17
C GLU A 55 1.10 -7.44 -37.98
N GLY A 56 2.32 -7.94 -37.82
CA GLY A 56 2.77 -9.22 -38.39
C GLY A 56 1.87 -10.37 -37.96
N LYS A 57 1.59 -10.52 -36.66
CA LYS A 57 0.67 -11.56 -36.16
C LYS A 57 -0.74 -11.42 -36.71
N PHE A 58 -1.28 -10.20 -36.80
CA PHE A 58 -2.59 -9.96 -37.42
C PHE A 58 -2.59 -10.29 -38.91
N SER A 59 -1.53 -9.91 -39.63
CA SER A 59 -1.34 -10.23 -41.04
C SER A 59 -1.22 -11.74 -41.26
N ASP A 60 -0.45 -12.45 -40.44
CA ASP A 60 -0.31 -13.91 -40.46
C ASP A 60 -1.65 -14.60 -40.19
N MET A 61 -2.45 -14.07 -39.26
CA MET A 61 -3.80 -14.56 -39.00
C MET A 61 -4.72 -14.37 -40.21
N PHE A 62 -4.68 -13.22 -40.88
CA PHE A 62 -5.51 -12.95 -42.06
C PHE A 62 -5.06 -13.72 -43.31
N THR A 63 -3.78 -14.03 -43.41
CA THR A 63 -3.21 -14.81 -44.53
C THR A 63 -3.36 -16.31 -44.33
N SER A 64 -3.34 -16.81 -43.08
CA SER A 64 -3.50 -18.23 -42.77
C SER A 64 -4.91 -18.76 -43.04
N ASP A 65 -5.96 -17.98 -42.76
CA ASP A 65 -7.32 -18.30 -43.19
C ASP A 65 -8.11 -17.00 -43.50
N PRO A 66 -8.51 -16.75 -44.76
CA PRO A 66 -9.33 -15.59 -45.12
C PRO A 66 -10.64 -15.44 -44.33
N ARG A 67 -11.13 -16.54 -43.73
CA ARG A 67 -12.34 -16.54 -42.88
C ARG A 67 -12.07 -15.92 -41.51
N SER A 68 -10.86 -15.98 -40.97
CA SER A 68 -10.49 -15.36 -39.69
C SER A 68 -10.66 -13.84 -39.76
N ALA A 69 -10.28 -13.23 -40.89
CA ALA A 69 -10.45 -11.81 -41.16
C ALA A 69 -11.92 -11.40 -41.14
N ARG A 70 -12.75 -12.21 -41.78
CA ARG A 70 -14.17 -11.96 -41.90
C ARG A 70 -14.89 -12.15 -40.57
N LEU A 71 -14.45 -13.09 -39.73
CA LEU A 71 -14.94 -13.27 -38.36
C LEU A 71 -14.67 -12.01 -37.53
N MET A 72 -13.43 -11.53 -37.51
CA MET A 72 -13.06 -10.33 -36.76
C MET A 72 -13.82 -9.08 -37.23
N MET A 73 -14.02 -8.92 -38.53
CA MET A 73 -14.83 -7.83 -39.07
C MET A 73 -16.29 -7.94 -38.65
N SER A 74 -16.88 -9.14 -38.69
CA SER A 74 -18.26 -9.34 -38.23
C SER A 74 -18.43 -8.99 -36.75
N TRP A 75 -17.47 -9.36 -35.90
CA TRP A 75 -17.49 -8.98 -34.48
C TRP A 75 -17.35 -7.48 -34.27
N LYS A 76 -16.47 -6.82 -35.04
CA LYS A 76 -16.33 -5.36 -35.03
C LYS A 76 -17.63 -4.66 -35.43
N ASP A 77 -18.36 -5.21 -36.39
CA ASP A 77 -19.62 -4.67 -36.88
C ASP A 77 -20.81 -4.97 -35.94
N GLY A 78 -20.57 -5.74 -34.88
CA GLY A 78 -21.56 -6.07 -33.84
C GLY A 78 -22.40 -7.29 -34.13
N ASP A 79 -22.02 -8.14 -35.09
CA ASP A 79 -22.69 -9.42 -35.33
C ASP A 79 -22.46 -10.37 -34.14
N ASP A 80 -23.47 -11.22 -33.88
CA ASP A 80 -23.33 -12.28 -32.90
C ASP A 80 -22.19 -13.24 -33.30
N PRO A 81 -21.22 -13.49 -32.40
CA PRO A 81 -20.01 -14.22 -32.73
C PRO A 81 -20.27 -15.70 -33.07
N ALA A 82 -21.28 -16.32 -32.46
CA ALA A 82 -21.65 -17.70 -32.74
C ALA A 82 -22.34 -17.81 -34.10
N ILE A 83 -23.22 -16.85 -34.43
CA ILE A 83 -23.86 -16.79 -35.76
C ILE A 83 -22.80 -16.54 -36.84
N ALA A 84 -21.82 -15.67 -36.58
CA ALA A 84 -20.73 -15.40 -37.51
C ALA A 84 -19.86 -16.63 -37.76
N LEU A 85 -19.51 -17.39 -36.72
CA LEU A 85 -18.77 -18.65 -36.85
C LEU A 85 -19.53 -19.66 -37.71
N ILE A 86 -20.82 -19.86 -37.44
CA ILE A 86 -21.67 -20.77 -38.23
C ILE A 86 -21.79 -20.28 -39.69
N ARG A 87 -21.91 -18.98 -39.93
CA ARG A 87 -21.98 -18.40 -41.28
C ARG A 87 -20.68 -18.60 -42.07
N LEU A 88 -19.53 -18.55 -41.40
CA LEU A 88 -18.20 -18.60 -42.04
C LEU A 88 -17.67 -20.00 -42.24
N TYR A 89 -17.89 -20.88 -41.27
CA TYR A 89 -17.41 -22.26 -41.30
C TYR A 89 -18.51 -23.26 -41.69
N GLY A 90 -19.79 -22.94 -41.47
CA GLY A 90 -20.90 -23.77 -41.94
C GLY A 90 -20.83 -25.20 -41.41
N ASP A 91 -20.98 -26.17 -42.31
CA ASP A 91 -20.87 -27.59 -41.97
C ASP A 91 -19.42 -28.02 -41.66
N ASP A 92 -18.38 -27.22 -41.98
CA ASP A 92 -17.00 -27.52 -41.59
C ASP A 92 -16.83 -27.62 -40.06
N ILE A 93 -17.68 -26.91 -39.28
CA ILE A 93 -17.68 -27.04 -37.82
C ILE A 93 -18.14 -28.45 -37.42
N LYS A 94 -19.18 -28.97 -38.07
CA LYS A 94 -19.68 -30.34 -37.80
C LYS A 94 -18.66 -31.37 -38.26
N ASP A 95 -18.07 -31.17 -39.43
CA ASP A 95 -17.04 -32.07 -39.95
C ASP A 95 -15.81 -32.07 -39.04
N ALA A 96 -15.42 -30.92 -38.48
CA ALA A 96 -14.36 -30.85 -37.47
C ALA A 96 -14.76 -31.49 -36.13
N ILE A 97 -16.04 -31.41 -35.74
CA ILE A 97 -16.58 -32.10 -34.57
C ILE A 97 -16.61 -33.60 -34.79
N ASP A 98 -16.82 -34.10 -36.01
CA ASP A 98 -16.89 -35.54 -36.34
C ASP A 98 -15.51 -36.13 -36.72
N ASP A 99 -14.49 -35.29 -36.95
CA ASP A 99 -13.12 -35.67 -37.31
C ASP A 99 -12.41 -36.41 -36.15
N PRO A 100 -12.10 -37.72 -36.30
CA PRO A 100 -11.45 -38.52 -35.26
C PRO A 100 -10.11 -37.97 -34.79
N GLU A 101 -9.37 -37.26 -35.64
CA GLU A 101 -8.07 -36.67 -35.29
C GLU A 101 -8.22 -35.43 -34.39
N LYS A 102 -9.38 -34.78 -34.43
CA LYS A 102 -9.68 -33.57 -33.64
C LYS A 102 -10.54 -33.85 -32.41
N GLN A 103 -11.14 -35.03 -32.31
CA GLN A 103 -11.95 -35.44 -31.15
C GLN A 103 -11.22 -35.26 -29.83
N GLU A 104 -9.93 -35.62 -29.77
CA GLU A 104 -9.14 -35.51 -28.53
C GLU A 104 -8.99 -34.05 -28.11
N ALA A 105 -8.62 -33.16 -29.04
CA ALA A 105 -8.48 -31.73 -28.77
C ALA A 105 -9.83 -31.07 -28.42
N ILE A 106 -10.92 -31.49 -29.06
CA ILE A 106 -12.27 -30.98 -28.76
C ILE A 106 -12.73 -31.48 -27.38
N ALA A 107 -12.46 -32.74 -27.04
CA ALA A 107 -12.78 -33.30 -25.73
C ALA A 107 -12.00 -32.60 -24.61
N GLU A 108 -10.72 -32.30 -24.83
CA GLU A 108 -9.88 -31.52 -23.91
C GLU A 108 -10.45 -30.11 -23.72
N ALA A 109 -10.72 -29.38 -24.81
CA ALA A 109 -11.30 -28.03 -24.75
C ALA A 109 -12.67 -28.01 -24.03
N ASN A 110 -13.51 -29.01 -24.28
CA ASN A 110 -14.80 -29.16 -23.57
C ASN A 110 -14.60 -29.47 -22.08
N LYS A 111 -13.62 -30.31 -21.73
CA LYS A 111 -13.29 -30.61 -20.34
C LYS A 111 -12.82 -29.35 -19.61
N GLU A 112 -11.90 -28.58 -20.19
CA GLU A 112 -11.43 -27.31 -19.62
C GLU A 112 -12.58 -26.32 -19.43
N TYR A 113 -13.47 -26.19 -20.41
CA TYR A 113 -14.65 -25.35 -20.31
C TYR A 113 -15.55 -25.79 -19.15
N MET A 114 -15.85 -27.08 -19.06
CA MET A 114 -16.70 -27.64 -18.01
C MET A 114 -16.07 -27.50 -16.62
N GLU A 115 -14.76 -27.71 -16.50
CA GLU A 115 -14.02 -27.51 -15.25
C GLU A 115 -14.05 -26.04 -14.81
N ARG A 116 -13.82 -25.09 -15.74
CA ARG A 116 -13.92 -23.66 -15.44
C ARG A 116 -15.32 -23.28 -15.00
N VAL A 117 -16.35 -23.68 -15.74
CA VAL A 117 -17.76 -23.39 -15.40
C VAL A 117 -18.14 -24.02 -14.05
N ALA A 118 -17.67 -25.24 -13.76
CA ALA A 118 -17.93 -25.89 -12.48
C ALA A 118 -17.22 -25.15 -11.32
N GLN A 119 -15.96 -24.75 -11.50
CA GLN A 119 -15.23 -23.96 -10.49
C GLN A 119 -15.88 -22.59 -10.27
N GLU A 120 -16.25 -21.88 -11.34
CA GLU A 120 -16.96 -20.59 -11.25
C GLU A 120 -18.26 -20.72 -10.47
N LYS A 121 -19.08 -21.74 -10.77
CA LYS A 121 -20.31 -22.01 -10.01
C LYS A 121 -20.04 -22.36 -8.55
N GLN A 122 -19.05 -23.19 -8.27
CA GLN A 122 -18.68 -23.53 -6.89
C GLN A 122 -18.27 -22.27 -6.11
N TYR A 123 -17.41 -21.42 -6.69
CA TYR A 123 -17.02 -20.17 -6.05
C TYR A 123 -18.19 -19.21 -5.86
N GLU A 124 -19.11 -19.12 -6.81
CA GLU A 124 -20.31 -18.29 -6.70
C GLU A 124 -21.26 -18.79 -5.60
N GLU A 125 -21.51 -20.10 -5.55
CA GLU A 125 -22.33 -20.74 -4.51
C GLU A 125 -21.72 -20.58 -3.12
N GLU A 126 -20.42 -20.85 -2.96
CA GLU A 126 -19.69 -20.66 -1.71
C GLU A 126 -19.70 -19.19 -1.28
N TYR A 127 -19.43 -18.27 -2.21
CA TYR A 127 -19.46 -16.84 -1.92
C TYR A 127 -20.85 -16.38 -1.46
N SER A 128 -21.90 -16.80 -2.16
CA SER A 128 -23.29 -16.46 -1.80
C SER A 128 -23.67 -17.03 -0.43
N ALA A 129 -23.32 -18.29 -0.15
CA ALA A 129 -23.57 -18.91 1.14
C ALA A 129 -22.85 -18.16 2.27
N ASN A 130 -21.54 -17.91 2.10
CA ASN A 130 -20.71 -17.20 3.07
C ASN A 130 -21.19 -15.76 3.30
N LEU A 131 -21.63 -15.06 2.25
CA LEU A 131 -22.19 -13.72 2.37
C LEU A 131 -23.45 -13.72 3.21
N SER A 132 -24.37 -14.66 2.95
CA SER A 132 -25.61 -14.79 3.74
C SER A 132 -25.34 -15.09 5.22
N GLU A 133 -24.37 -15.94 5.51
CA GLU A 133 -23.96 -16.25 6.88
C GLU A 133 -23.28 -15.05 7.55
N SER A 134 -22.42 -14.34 6.83
CA SER A 134 -21.74 -13.13 7.32
C SER A 134 -22.74 -12.03 7.67
N LEU A 135 -23.77 -11.81 6.84
CA LEU A 135 -24.83 -10.83 7.13
C LEU A 135 -25.59 -11.18 8.41
N ASN A 136 -25.94 -12.45 8.60
CA ASN A 136 -26.61 -12.91 9.83
C ASN A 136 -25.72 -12.72 11.08
N LEU A 137 -24.41 -12.91 10.95
CA LEU A 137 -23.45 -12.68 12.04
C LEU A 137 -23.30 -11.19 12.36
N LEU A 138 -23.26 -10.34 11.34
CA LEU A 138 -23.21 -8.89 11.50
C LEU A 138 -24.46 -8.36 12.21
N GLU A 139 -25.65 -8.83 11.82
CA GLU A 139 -26.90 -8.44 12.48
C GLU A 139 -26.91 -8.81 13.98
N LYS A 140 -26.41 -10.01 14.32
CA LYS A 140 -26.27 -10.41 15.73
C LYS A 140 -25.27 -9.53 16.48
N ALA A 141 -24.10 -9.28 15.89
CA ALA A 141 -23.07 -8.44 16.49
C ALA A 141 -23.58 -7.00 16.68
N GLN A 142 -24.40 -6.50 15.75
CA GLN A 142 -25.08 -5.21 15.86
C GLN A 142 -25.99 -5.15 17.08
N GLN A 143 -26.85 -6.16 17.23
CA GLN A 143 -27.80 -6.25 18.35
C GLN A 143 -27.08 -6.39 19.70
N GLU A 144 -26.02 -7.21 19.77
CA GLU A 144 -25.26 -7.44 21.01
C GLU A 144 -24.45 -6.22 21.46
N ARG A 145 -23.89 -5.46 20.52
CA ARG A 145 -23.01 -4.32 20.81
C ARG A 145 -23.71 -2.97 20.73
N GLY A 146 -24.99 -2.95 20.33
CA GLY A 146 -25.77 -1.72 20.16
C GLY A 146 -25.21 -0.79 19.08
N LEU A 147 -24.63 -1.34 18.02
CA LEU A 147 -24.07 -0.56 16.91
C LEU A 147 -25.19 -0.02 16.01
N SER A 148 -25.02 1.18 15.47
CA SER A 148 -25.94 1.69 14.44
C SER A 148 -25.63 1.06 13.07
N ASP A 149 -26.63 1.08 12.18
CA ASP A 149 -26.49 0.64 10.78
C ASP A 149 -25.31 1.37 10.11
N GLU A 150 -25.22 2.69 10.28
CA GLU A 150 -24.13 3.52 9.72
C GLU A 150 -22.73 3.07 10.19
N GLN A 151 -22.58 2.67 11.46
CA GLN A 151 -21.28 2.21 11.98
C GLN A 151 -20.84 0.89 11.36
N ILE A 152 -21.78 0.01 11.06
CA ILE A 152 -21.49 -1.27 10.40
C ILE A 152 -21.23 -1.07 8.92
N ASP A 153 -22.02 -0.23 8.26
CA ASP A 153 -21.83 0.09 6.85
C ASP A 153 -20.46 0.73 6.59
N ASP A 154 -20.05 1.68 7.44
CA ASP A 154 -18.72 2.30 7.35
C ASP A 154 -17.59 1.28 7.59
N ALA A 155 -17.74 0.41 8.59
CA ALA A 155 -16.75 -0.64 8.89
C ALA A 155 -16.64 -1.66 7.75
N MET A 156 -17.76 -2.07 7.16
CA MET A 156 -17.80 -3.00 6.03
C MET A 156 -17.25 -2.37 4.75
N ALA A 157 -17.60 -1.12 4.46
CA ALA A 157 -17.03 -0.38 3.33
C ALA A 157 -15.50 -0.28 3.44
N TRP A 158 -14.99 -0.01 4.65
CA TRP A 158 -13.56 0.01 4.91
C TRP A 158 -12.91 -1.37 4.72
N LEU A 159 -13.49 -2.44 5.28
CA LEU A 159 -12.99 -3.82 5.13
C LEU A 159 -12.94 -4.26 3.66
N ILE A 160 -13.98 -3.94 2.88
CA ILE A 160 -14.02 -4.21 1.44
C ILE A 160 -12.91 -3.45 0.72
N GLY A 161 -12.63 -2.21 1.10
CA GLY A 161 -11.51 -1.43 0.59
C GLY A 161 -10.16 -2.10 0.83
N VAL A 162 -9.91 -2.56 2.06
CA VAL A 162 -8.68 -3.29 2.41
C VAL A 162 -8.57 -4.61 1.66
N ALA A 163 -9.65 -5.38 1.55
CA ALA A 163 -9.66 -6.64 0.79
C ALA A 163 -9.37 -6.41 -0.69
N LYS A 164 -9.94 -5.34 -1.29
CA LYS A 164 -9.67 -4.93 -2.67
C LYS A 164 -8.19 -4.61 -2.88
N ASP A 165 -7.61 -3.82 -1.98
CA ASP A 165 -6.19 -3.46 -2.06
C ASP A 165 -5.29 -4.69 -1.88
N ALA A 166 -5.61 -5.59 -0.96
CA ALA A 166 -4.91 -6.86 -0.77
C ALA A 166 -4.97 -7.76 -2.01
N MET A 167 -6.15 -7.88 -2.67
CA MET A 167 -6.28 -8.61 -3.94
C MET A 167 -5.42 -8.00 -5.06
N MET A 168 -5.20 -6.68 -5.03
CA MET A 168 -4.31 -5.98 -5.96
C MET A 168 -2.83 -5.97 -5.50
N GLY A 169 -2.50 -6.62 -4.39
CA GLY A 169 -1.14 -6.63 -3.82
C GLY A 169 -0.67 -5.30 -3.23
N LYS A 170 -1.59 -4.39 -2.92
CA LYS A 170 -1.30 -3.07 -2.35
C LYS A 170 -1.49 -3.11 -0.83
N PHE A 171 -0.39 -2.97 -0.09
CA PHE A 171 -0.42 -2.86 1.37
C PHE A 171 0.19 -1.53 1.78
N SER A 172 -0.65 -0.58 2.20
CA SER A 172 -0.17 0.72 2.65
C SER A 172 0.40 0.64 4.07
N PRO A 173 1.40 1.48 4.41
CA PRO A 173 1.92 1.58 5.77
C PRO A 173 0.81 1.82 6.81
N GLU A 174 -0.20 2.61 6.46
CA GLU A 174 -1.32 2.96 7.33
C GLU A 174 -2.18 1.74 7.68
N THR A 175 -2.47 0.87 6.70
CA THR A 175 -3.25 -0.36 6.93
C THR A 175 -2.47 -1.36 7.78
N ILE A 176 -1.15 -1.46 7.58
CA ILE A 176 -0.26 -2.30 8.39
C ILE A 176 -0.19 -1.78 9.83
N GLU A 177 -0.01 -0.47 10.01
CA GLU A 177 0.03 0.16 11.33
C GLU A 177 -1.29 -0.02 12.07
N MET A 178 -2.42 0.10 11.37
CA MET A 178 -3.74 -0.14 11.94
C MET A 178 -3.91 -1.59 12.41
N ALA A 179 -3.45 -2.57 11.62
CA ALA A 179 -3.47 -3.98 12.01
C ALA A 179 -2.61 -4.25 13.26
N ILE A 180 -1.44 -3.60 13.38
CA ILE A 180 -0.57 -3.71 14.57
C ILE A 180 -1.26 -3.10 15.80
N LYS A 181 -1.90 -1.93 15.64
CA LYS A 181 -2.67 -1.28 16.72
C LYS A 181 -3.86 -2.14 17.16
N ALA A 182 -4.58 -2.73 16.21
CA ALA A 182 -5.71 -3.61 16.51
C ALA A 182 -5.28 -4.83 17.36
N GLN A 183 -4.09 -5.40 17.11
CA GLN A 183 -3.56 -6.52 17.89
C GLN A 183 -3.21 -6.16 19.34
N ASN A 184 -2.78 -4.93 19.60
CA ASN A 184 -2.35 -4.48 20.92
C ASN A 184 -3.39 -3.61 21.65
N TYR A 185 -4.57 -3.39 21.06
CA TYR A 185 -5.57 -2.42 21.52
C TYR A 185 -5.85 -2.50 23.02
N ASP A 186 -6.18 -3.69 23.54
CA ASP A 186 -6.52 -3.87 24.95
C ASP A 186 -5.35 -3.56 25.90
N ASN A 187 -4.13 -3.95 25.51
CA ASN A 187 -2.93 -3.69 26.29
C ASN A 187 -2.57 -2.20 26.31
N ASP A 188 -2.66 -1.55 25.14
CA ASP A 188 -2.36 -0.12 25.00
C ASP A 188 -3.37 0.73 25.78
N VAL A 189 -4.65 0.35 25.78
CA VAL A 189 -5.70 1.02 26.56
C VAL A 189 -5.48 0.82 28.06
N ALA A 190 -5.16 -0.40 28.49
CA ALA A 190 -4.88 -0.68 29.90
C ALA A 190 -3.66 0.09 30.41
N GLN A 191 -2.57 0.08 29.64
CA GLN A 191 -1.35 0.82 29.96
C GLN A 191 -1.60 2.34 29.98
N ALA A 192 -2.33 2.88 29.01
CA ALA A 192 -2.70 4.29 29.00
C ALA A 192 -3.55 4.69 30.23
N GLY A 193 -4.42 3.79 30.69
CA GLY A 193 -5.19 3.95 31.93
C GLY A 193 -4.30 4.03 33.16
N GLU A 194 -3.36 3.09 33.31
CA GLU A 194 -2.42 3.05 34.44
C GLU A 194 -1.49 4.28 34.43
N GLU A 195 -0.92 4.62 33.28
CA GLU A 195 -0.07 5.81 33.12
C GLU A 195 -0.86 7.11 33.39
N GLY A 196 -2.13 7.15 32.99
CA GLY A 196 -3.05 8.24 33.28
C GLY A 196 -3.34 8.39 34.77
N GLU A 197 -3.58 7.28 35.48
CA GLU A 197 -3.81 7.27 36.92
C GLU A 197 -2.56 7.72 37.69
N VAL A 198 -1.38 7.20 37.32
CA VAL A 198 -0.09 7.60 37.92
C VAL A 198 0.17 9.09 37.68
N ARG A 199 -0.04 9.58 36.45
CA ARG A 199 0.10 11.01 36.12
C ARG A 199 -0.90 11.87 36.91
N GLY A 200 -2.14 11.43 37.06
CA GLY A 200 -3.16 12.11 37.86
C GLY A 200 -2.80 12.19 39.34
N LYS A 201 -2.28 11.10 39.93
CA LYS A 201 -1.76 11.08 41.31
C LYS A 201 -0.58 12.04 41.48
N ASN A 202 0.36 12.04 40.54
CA ASN A 202 1.53 12.93 40.57
C ASN A 202 1.13 14.40 40.39
N ALA A 203 0.15 14.71 39.55
CA ALA A 203 -0.41 16.05 39.40
C ALA A 203 -1.10 16.54 40.69
N LYS A 204 -1.88 15.67 41.34
CA LYS A 204 -2.53 15.98 42.61
C LYS A 204 -1.52 16.23 43.73
N VAL A 205 -0.47 15.41 43.83
CA VAL A 205 0.62 15.57 44.80
C VAL A 205 1.39 16.87 44.56
N THR A 206 1.68 17.21 43.31
CA THR A 206 2.35 18.48 42.99
C THR A 206 1.46 19.69 43.27
N GLU A 207 0.14 19.59 43.07
CA GLU A 207 -0.82 20.65 43.45
C GLU A 207 -0.94 20.81 44.96
N THR A 208 -1.02 19.73 45.74
CA THR A 208 -1.09 19.79 47.21
C THR A 208 0.21 20.31 47.82
N LEU A 209 1.37 19.98 47.25
CA LEU A 209 2.67 20.52 47.66
C LEU A 209 2.87 21.98 47.25
N ARG A 210 2.21 22.46 46.19
CA ARG A 210 2.23 23.87 45.76
C ARG A 210 1.29 24.77 46.55
N LYS A 211 0.23 24.22 47.17
CA LYS A 211 -0.56 24.99 48.13
C LYS A 211 0.33 25.25 49.35
N PRO A 212 0.61 26.51 49.72
CA PRO A 212 1.31 26.77 50.97
C PRO A 212 0.42 26.21 52.08
N SER A 213 0.85 25.12 52.71
CA SER A 213 0.38 24.79 54.06
C SER A 213 0.49 26.08 54.85
N LYS A 214 -0.64 26.60 55.35
CA LYS A 214 -0.65 27.76 56.26
C LYS A 214 0.47 27.54 57.27
N GLY A 215 1.55 28.30 57.13
CA GLY A 215 2.70 28.22 58.03
C GLY A 215 2.20 28.45 59.45
N ASP A 216 2.71 27.70 60.43
CA ASP A 216 2.23 27.72 61.81
C ASP A 216 2.53 29.04 62.57
N GLY A 217 2.89 30.11 61.87
CA GLY A 217 3.23 31.39 62.46
C GLY A 217 4.62 31.45 63.08
N THR A 218 5.49 30.46 62.88
CA THR A 218 6.90 30.58 63.26
C THR A 218 7.74 31.24 62.15
N ALA A 219 8.46 32.30 62.53
CA ALA A 219 9.28 33.11 61.62
C ALA A 219 10.46 32.31 61.05
N GLN A 220 10.71 32.44 59.75
CA GLN A 220 11.95 32.00 59.12
C GLN A 220 13.09 32.89 59.60
N LEU A 221 13.82 32.41 60.61
CA LEU A 221 15.05 33.03 61.07
C LEU A 221 16.16 32.70 60.09
N ASP A 222 16.51 33.68 59.27
CA ASP A 222 17.69 33.70 58.43
C ASP A 222 18.95 33.68 59.31
N GLY A 223 19.41 32.45 59.61
CA GLY A 223 20.58 32.15 60.42
C GLY A 223 21.84 32.05 59.58
N LYS A 224 22.46 33.19 59.33
CA LYS A 224 23.79 33.35 58.73
C LYS A 224 24.85 32.67 59.63
N ASN A 225 25.24 31.43 59.30
CA ASN A 225 26.57 30.82 59.52
C ASN A 225 26.55 29.30 59.24
N GLY A 226 26.92 28.91 58.03
CA GLY A 226 27.11 27.51 57.64
C GLY A 226 28.54 27.23 57.17
N GLY A 227 29.51 27.37 58.06
CA GLY A 227 30.88 26.88 57.83
C GLY A 227 30.94 25.36 57.96
N GLY A 228 31.71 24.71 57.08
CA GLY A 228 32.48 23.50 57.36
C GLY A 228 31.75 22.21 57.79
N ARG A 229 31.48 21.33 56.80
CA ARG A 229 31.37 19.85 56.83
C ARG A 229 31.51 19.13 58.19
N ARG A 230 30.56 18.21 58.47
CA ARG A 230 30.85 16.80 58.83
C ARG A 230 29.77 15.86 58.25
N LYS A 231 30.08 15.20 57.12
CA LYS A 231 29.45 13.90 56.81
C LYS A 231 30.06 12.90 57.79
N ALA A 232 29.24 12.13 58.49
CA ALA A 232 29.72 11.00 59.27
C ALA A 232 30.50 10.04 58.35
N PRO A 233 31.63 9.45 58.80
CA PRO A 233 32.34 8.47 57.99
C PRO A 233 31.43 7.26 57.77
N MET A 234 31.13 6.96 56.50
CA MET A 234 30.59 5.65 56.15
C MET A 234 31.70 4.61 56.36
N PRO A 235 31.39 3.41 56.87
CA PRO A 235 32.37 2.33 56.97
C PRO A 235 32.95 2.01 55.60
N ASP A 236 34.26 1.75 55.53
CA ASP A 236 34.94 1.27 54.32
C ASP A 236 34.40 -0.13 53.98
N MET A 237 33.60 -0.20 52.90
CA MET A 237 33.00 -1.46 52.41
C MET A 237 33.78 -2.03 51.22
N GLY A 238 35.05 -1.64 51.04
CA GLY A 238 35.96 -2.25 50.08
C GLY A 238 35.40 -2.28 48.65
N ALA A 239 35.46 -3.44 47.97
CA ALA A 239 35.13 -3.59 46.56
C ALA A 239 33.69 -3.23 46.14
N ILE A 240 32.81 -2.95 47.11
CA ILE A 240 31.39 -2.60 46.90
C ILE A 240 31.21 -1.09 46.63
N ASP A 241 32.22 -0.25 46.89
CA ASP A 241 32.13 1.21 46.71
C ASP A 241 31.95 1.64 45.23
N ARG A 242 32.28 0.75 44.28
CA ARG A 242 32.09 1.00 42.84
C ARG A 242 30.64 0.97 42.38
N TYR A 243 29.72 0.54 43.23
CA TYR A 243 28.30 0.39 42.88
C TYR A 243 27.37 1.37 43.61
N ALA A 244 27.91 2.26 44.46
CA ALA A 244 27.11 3.13 45.32
C ALA A 244 26.85 4.54 44.76
N ASP A 245 27.57 4.99 43.73
CA ASP A 245 27.31 6.29 43.08
C ASP A 245 26.26 6.13 41.97
N GLY A 246 25.03 6.53 42.29
CA GLY A 246 23.84 6.45 41.43
C GLY A 246 23.83 7.35 40.19
N ASN A 247 24.98 7.74 39.65
CA ASN A 247 25.10 8.65 38.50
C ASN A 247 25.58 7.99 37.19
N LEU A 248 25.63 6.65 37.11
CA LEU A 248 25.99 5.93 35.88
C LEU A 248 24.78 5.19 35.30
N SER A 249 24.58 5.34 33.99
CA SER A 249 23.51 4.67 33.24
C SER A 249 23.76 3.16 33.12
N ILE A 250 22.71 2.38 32.85
CA ILE A 250 22.80 0.90 32.78
C ILE A 250 23.80 0.42 31.70
N PHE A 251 24.01 1.22 30.64
CA PHE A 251 24.94 0.90 29.55
C PHE A 251 26.39 1.15 29.93
N GLU A 252 26.67 2.16 30.76
CA GLU A 252 28.01 2.40 31.33
C GLU A 252 28.38 1.37 32.39
N ARG A 253 27.38 0.79 33.08
CA ARG A 253 27.56 -0.29 34.07
C ARG A 253 27.91 -1.63 33.42
N GLY A 254 27.50 -1.86 32.17
CA GLY A 254 27.73 -3.10 31.42
C GLY A 254 28.89 -3.06 30.40
N GLY A 255 29.51 -1.89 30.18
CA GLY A 255 30.65 -1.76 29.26
C GLY A 255 30.30 -1.73 27.76
N GLU A 256 29.02 -1.62 27.39
CA GLU A 256 28.56 -1.64 26.00
C GLU A 256 28.29 -0.22 25.46
N LYS A 257 28.83 0.09 24.27
CA LYS A 257 28.63 1.39 23.61
C LYS A 257 27.33 1.39 22.79
N ARG A 258 26.47 2.39 22.98
CA ARG A 258 25.28 2.60 22.13
C ARG A 258 25.70 2.99 20.71
N THR A 259 25.15 2.34 19.69
CA THR A 259 25.20 2.82 18.30
C THR A 259 24.12 3.88 18.09
N PRO A 260 24.45 5.11 17.65
CA PRO A 260 23.44 6.13 17.39
C PRO A 260 22.69 5.83 16.09
N ILE A 261 21.36 5.95 16.13
CA ILE A 261 20.49 5.93 14.96
C ILE A 261 20.77 7.20 14.15
N LYS A 262 21.22 7.06 12.89
CA LYS A 262 21.35 8.19 11.97
C LYS A 262 19.94 8.64 11.56
N ARG A 263 19.62 9.91 11.80
CA ARG A 263 18.55 10.62 11.10
C ARG A 263 19.04 11.04 9.73
#